data_AF-A0A963EAI9-F1
#
_entry.id   AF-A0A963EAI9-F1
#
_cell.length_a   1.000
_cell.length_b   1.000
_cell.length_c   1.000
_cell.angle_alpha   90.00
_cell.angle_beta   90.00
_cell.angle_gamma   90.00
#
_symmetry.space_group_name_H-M   'P 1'
#
loop_
_entity.id
_entity.type
_entity.pdbx_description
1 polymer ?
#
loop_
_entity_poly.entity_id
_entity_poly.type
_entity_poly.pdbx_seq_one_letter_code
_entity_poly.pdbx_strand_id
1 'polypeptide(L)'
;MTQESDITTIPTSGIPYIDALLGDGPQWNYLTPDTPNTLSYTFSITSGNQADVSNQQAYSNTQMDATRQILNYISNLTGITFKETSDGDNAQIHFSSIDITGGSTAGLTSWGYSYTVDGNETITSYSVFAYVYLDNVEWLAQNSSLQAGSSGYETLLHEMGHALGLKHPFEGTVTLPDNEDNTSNTLMSYTSNGGPYSTFNSYDIAALNWIYGGDGLAGNLGIGSISGGRYWTGLESNDTLKGETGNDYLDGGSGIDTAVYDKAHAQYTISVNGSIHEIRDNSSGETDTLSNIERLDFSDASVALDLEGHAGTTAKIIGAVFGAEAVSNKKFVGIGLQFLDGGSSVEEVAQLALNAKLGKNFSSLDEINLLYQNLVGITPSAAAQDHWESTISSGQYTHASLALFAADTNFNTNNIDLVGLADTGLGYI
;
A
#
# COMPACT_ATOMS: atom_id res chain seq x y z
N MET A 1 -7.50 18.72 21.25
CA MET A 1 -6.44 18.90 22.28
C MET A 1 -5.95 17.52 22.60
N THR A 2 -4.64 17.31 22.62
CA THR A 2 -4.03 15.99 22.88
C THR A 2 -4.20 15.62 24.34
N GLN A 3 -4.72 14.43 24.60
CA GLN A 3 -4.87 13.87 25.94
C GLN A 3 -3.65 13.01 26.29
N GLU A 4 -3.37 12.85 27.60
CA GLU A 4 -2.31 11.98 28.10
C GLU A 4 -2.38 10.57 27.51
N SER A 5 -3.60 10.02 27.38
CA SER A 5 -3.84 8.71 26.80
C SER A 5 -3.37 8.56 25.36
N ASP A 6 -3.33 9.64 24.59
CA ASP A 6 -2.91 9.63 23.18
C ASP A 6 -1.41 9.36 23.07
N ILE A 7 -0.64 9.77 24.09
CA ILE A 7 0.81 9.58 24.19
C ILE A 7 1.13 8.25 24.88
N THR A 8 0.35 7.82 25.87
CA THR A 8 0.69 6.58 26.60
C THR A 8 0.13 5.32 25.94
N THR A 9 -0.68 5.45 24.89
CA THR A 9 -1.34 4.32 24.21
C THR A 9 -1.05 4.38 22.72
N ILE A 10 -0.47 3.32 22.18
CA ILE A 10 -0.20 3.20 20.75
C ILE A 10 -1.51 2.88 20.02
N PRO A 11 -1.99 3.72 19.09
CA PRO A 11 -3.12 3.39 18.25
C PRO A 11 -2.79 2.24 17.30
N THR A 12 -3.48 1.10 17.47
CA THR A 12 -3.34 -0.07 16.60
C THR A 12 -4.17 0.09 15.33
N SER A 13 -3.68 -0.45 14.22
CA SER A 13 -4.43 -0.56 12.97
C SER A 13 -5.39 -1.74 12.96
N GLY A 14 -5.16 -2.76 13.79
CA GLY A 14 -5.88 -4.04 13.73
C GLY A 14 -5.33 -4.99 12.66
N ILE A 15 -4.31 -4.57 11.90
CA ILE A 15 -3.59 -5.37 10.92
C ILE A 15 -2.32 -5.93 11.59
N PRO A 16 -2.18 -7.26 11.75
CA PRO A 16 -1.10 -7.86 12.54
C PRO A 16 0.31 -7.45 12.11
N TYR A 17 0.58 -7.34 10.81
CA TYR A 17 1.93 -7.02 10.32
C TYR A 17 2.32 -5.55 10.56
N ILE A 18 1.36 -4.64 10.61
CA ILE A 18 1.55 -3.24 10.99
C ILE A 18 1.77 -3.18 12.51
N ASP A 19 0.84 -3.75 13.27
CA ASP A 19 0.82 -3.67 14.73
C ASP A 19 2.01 -4.38 15.39
N ALA A 20 2.56 -5.41 14.73
CA ALA A 20 3.80 -6.06 15.16
C ALA A 20 5.03 -5.16 15.06
N LEU A 21 4.96 -4.03 14.34
CA LEU A 21 6.06 -3.08 14.23
C LEU A 21 5.82 -1.78 15.00
N LEU A 22 4.64 -1.53 15.56
CA LEU A 22 4.39 -0.28 16.29
C LEU A 22 5.06 -0.29 17.66
N GLY A 23 6.05 0.60 17.82
CA GLY A 23 6.74 0.88 19.09
C GLY A 23 6.05 1.96 19.92
N ASP A 24 6.47 2.09 21.18
CA ASP A 24 5.91 3.01 22.19
C ASP A 24 6.54 4.41 22.15
N GLY A 25 7.53 4.66 21.31
CA GLY A 25 8.17 5.95 21.16
C GLY A 25 9.04 6.03 19.92
N PRO A 26 9.41 7.24 19.44
CA PRO A 26 9.40 8.50 20.21
C PRO A 26 8.08 9.31 20.16
N GLN A 27 7.14 8.94 19.29
CA GLN A 27 5.83 9.60 19.12
C GLN A 27 5.90 11.06 18.64
N TRP A 28 6.59 11.28 17.53
CA TRP A 28 6.82 12.63 16.97
C TRP A 28 5.54 13.40 16.62
N ASN A 29 4.42 12.73 16.35
CA ASN A 29 3.16 13.39 15.98
C ASN A 29 2.61 14.33 17.08
N TYR A 30 3.06 14.18 18.32
CA TYR A 30 2.61 15.01 19.44
C TYR A 30 3.50 16.24 19.71
N LEU A 31 4.46 16.54 18.82
CA LEU A 31 5.31 17.74 18.86
C LEU A 31 4.59 19.06 18.50
N THR A 32 3.25 19.09 18.48
CA THR A 32 2.45 20.21 17.98
C THR A 32 1.85 21.06 19.10
N PRO A 33 1.71 22.38 18.91
CA PRO A 33 1.84 23.12 17.64
C PRO A 33 3.25 23.68 17.34
N ASP A 34 4.24 23.47 18.22
CA ASP A 34 5.48 24.25 18.20
C ASP A 34 6.50 23.82 17.13
N THR A 35 6.32 22.64 16.52
CA THR A 35 7.26 22.08 15.53
C THR A 35 6.55 21.82 14.19
N PRO A 36 6.67 22.73 13.20
CA PRO A 36 5.96 22.60 11.92
C PRO A 36 6.56 21.48 11.07
N ASN A 37 5.95 20.29 11.03
CA ASN A 37 6.33 19.09 10.25
C ASN A 37 7.85 18.95 9.98
N THR A 38 8.67 19.27 10.98
CA THR A 38 10.12 19.38 10.84
C THR A 38 10.77 18.81 12.07
N LEU A 39 11.66 17.85 11.89
CA LEU A 39 12.57 17.34 12.91
C LEU A 39 13.98 17.86 12.63
N SER A 40 14.51 18.64 13.57
CA SER A 40 15.90 19.06 13.52
C SER A 40 16.80 17.92 14.00
N TYR A 41 17.92 17.71 13.32
CA TYR A 41 18.91 16.71 13.71
C TYR A 41 20.31 17.28 13.76
N THR A 42 21.20 16.64 14.53
CA THR A 42 22.60 17.07 14.67
C THR A 42 23.58 15.91 14.63
N PHE A 43 24.77 16.20 14.11
CA PHE A 43 25.98 15.37 14.28
C PHE A 43 26.93 15.97 15.33
N SER A 44 26.58 17.12 15.91
CA SER A 44 27.41 17.79 16.90
C SER A 44 27.35 17.03 18.21
N ILE A 45 28.52 16.74 18.78
CA ILE A 45 28.64 16.15 20.11
C ILE A 45 28.99 17.19 21.18
N THR A 46 28.72 18.48 20.94
CA THR A 46 29.10 19.57 21.87
C THR A 46 28.03 19.88 22.91
N SER A 47 26.76 19.58 22.63
CA SER A 47 25.60 19.87 23.48
C SER A 47 24.43 18.96 23.12
N GLY A 48 23.39 18.87 23.96
CA GLY A 48 22.22 18.00 23.77
C GLY A 48 22.45 16.48 23.77
N ASN A 49 23.69 16.00 23.96
CA ASN A 49 24.02 14.57 24.01
C ASN A 49 23.34 13.83 25.17
N GLN A 50 23.14 12.52 25.02
CA GLN A 50 22.64 11.66 26.10
C GLN A 50 23.62 11.65 27.28
N ALA A 51 23.16 12.11 28.45
CA ALA A 51 24.01 12.37 29.61
C ALA A 51 24.73 11.12 30.17
N ASP A 52 24.09 9.95 30.08
CA ASP A 52 24.59 8.71 30.67
C ASP A 52 25.45 7.87 29.71
N VAL A 53 25.72 8.37 28.50
CA VAL A 53 26.54 7.69 27.50
C VAL A 53 27.91 8.35 27.40
N SER A 54 28.95 7.61 27.78
CA SER A 54 30.34 8.06 27.69
C SER A 54 31.00 7.72 26.35
N ASN A 55 32.12 8.38 26.03
CA ASN A 55 32.96 8.10 24.85
C ASN A 55 32.30 8.28 23.48
N GLN A 56 31.32 9.18 23.38
CA GLN A 56 30.74 9.59 22.11
C GLN A 56 31.79 10.19 21.18
N GLN A 57 31.77 9.76 19.93
CA GLN A 57 32.62 10.24 18.85
C GLN A 57 31.75 10.83 17.76
N ALA A 58 32.25 11.87 17.10
CA ALA A 58 31.55 12.43 15.94
C ALA A 58 31.49 11.39 14.82
N TYR A 59 30.35 11.34 14.12
CA TYR A 59 30.25 10.60 12.87
C TYR A 59 31.31 11.04 11.88
N SER A 60 31.87 10.08 11.15
CA SER A 60 32.72 10.34 9.99
C SER A 60 31.94 11.04 8.87
N ASN A 61 32.64 11.65 7.90
CA ASN A 61 31.98 12.23 6.73
C ASN A 61 31.10 11.21 5.99
N THR A 62 31.57 9.96 5.86
CA THR A 62 30.81 8.87 5.24
C THR A 62 29.53 8.56 6.02
N GLN A 63 29.59 8.56 7.35
CA GLN A 63 28.42 8.36 8.21
C GLN A 63 27.41 9.52 8.08
N MET A 64 27.88 10.76 8.09
CA MET A 64 27.03 11.94 7.90
C MET A 64 26.34 11.94 6.52
N ASP A 65 27.08 11.64 5.45
CA ASP A 65 26.54 11.64 4.09
C ASP A 65 25.52 10.52 3.86
N ALA A 66 25.73 9.34 4.46
CA ALA A 66 24.75 8.26 4.44
C ALA A 66 23.49 8.61 5.25
N THR A 67 23.66 9.20 6.44
CA THR A 67 22.54 9.66 7.27
C THR A 67 21.66 10.66 6.51
N ARG A 68 22.26 11.65 5.84
CA ARG A 68 21.52 12.63 5.02
C ARG A 68 20.73 11.97 3.89
N GLN A 69 21.30 10.95 3.23
CA GLN A 69 20.60 10.19 2.18
C GLN A 69 19.40 9.42 2.74
N ILE A 70 19.58 8.74 3.88
CA ILE A 70 18.50 8.01 4.56
C ILE A 70 17.39 8.97 5.00
N LEU A 71 17.73 10.11 5.61
CA LEU A 71 16.75 11.11 6.02
C LEU A 71 15.98 11.70 4.83
N ASN A 72 16.64 11.90 3.67
CA ASN A 72 15.95 12.32 2.45
C ASN A 72 14.98 11.24 1.93
N TYR A 73 15.37 9.97 1.97
CA TYR A 73 14.48 8.86 1.64
C TYR A 73 13.26 8.81 2.58
N ILE A 74 13.48 8.86 3.89
CA ILE A 74 12.43 8.86 4.91
C ILE A 74 11.53 10.09 4.75
N SER A 75 12.07 11.25 4.39
CA SER A 75 11.30 12.47 4.15
C SER A 75 10.27 12.28 3.03
N ASN A 76 10.67 11.64 1.92
CA ASN A 76 9.76 11.33 0.81
C ASN A 76 8.70 10.29 1.18
N LEU A 77 9.04 9.35 2.07
CA LEU A 77 8.13 8.29 2.50
C LEU A 77 7.09 8.80 3.51
N THR A 78 7.53 9.55 4.51
CA THR A 78 6.71 9.94 5.67
C THR A 78 6.09 11.32 5.55
N GLY A 79 6.60 12.16 4.64
CA GLY A 79 6.27 13.58 4.55
C GLY A 79 7.00 14.45 5.58
N ILE A 80 7.77 13.89 6.52
CA ILE A 80 8.50 14.63 7.54
C ILE A 80 9.67 15.40 6.93
N THR A 81 9.83 16.68 7.27
CA THR A 81 11.04 17.44 6.89
C THR A 81 12.15 17.24 7.90
N PHE A 82 13.36 16.84 7.46
CA PHE A 82 14.54 16.77 8.33
C PHE A 82 15.49 17.93 8.09
N LYS A 83 15.91 18.60 9.17
CA LYS A 83 16.77 19.78 9.09
C LYS A 83 18.02 19.66 9.95
N GLU A 84 19.20 19.70 9.33
CA GLU A 84 20.46 19.67 10.07
C GLU A 84 20.66 20.97 10.88
N THR A 85 21.16 20.85 12.11
CA THR A 85 21.56 21.96 12.97
C THR A 85 22.85 21.64 13.73
N SER A 86 23.64 22.67 14.02
CA SER A 86 24.81 22.55 14.93
C SER A 86 24.44 22.73 16.41
N ASP A 87 23.22 23.20 16.69
CA ASP A 87 22.70 23.41 18.03
C ASP A 87 22.07 22.12 18.56
N GLY A 88 22.85 21.34 19.31
CA GLY A 88 22.40 20.07 19.86
C GLY A 88 21.30 20.23 20.91
N ASP A 89 21.26 21.34 21.65
CA ASP A 89 20.24 21.52 22.70
C ASP A 89 18.83 21.67 22.11
N ASN A 90 18.73 22.06 20.84
CA ASN A 90 17.46 22.21 20.11
C ASN A 90 17.23 21.13 19.04
N ALA A 91 18.14 20.17 18.87
CA ALA A 91 17.98 19.06 17.95
C ALA A 91 17.10 17.96 18.57
N GLN A 92 16.16 17.44 17.78
CA GLN A 92 15.31 16.30 18.18
C GLN A 92 16.04 14.97 17.98
N ILE A 93 16.85 14.85 16.93
CA ILE A 93 17.58 13.60 16.63
C ILE A 93 19.08 13.84 16.68
N HIS A 94 19.79 13.01 17.40
CA HIS A 94 21.24 13.11 17.63
C HIS A 94 21.95 11.91 17.05
N PHE A 95 22.98 12.15 16.25
CA PHE A 95 23.77 11.12 15.59
C PHE A 95 25.21 11.18 16.06
N SER A 96 25.72 10.08 16.62
CA SER A 96 27.12 9.98 17.01
C SER A 96 27.55 8.52 17.14
N SER A 97 28.84 8.23 17.16
CA SER A 97 29.33 6.87 17.34
C SER A 97 29.70 6.62 18.80
N ILE A 98 29.57 5.39 19.27
CA ILE A 98 30.03 4.97 20.60
C ILE A 98 30.76 3.63 20.50
N ASP A 99 31.30 3.18 21.63
CA ASP A 99 31.70 1.80 21.88
C ASP A 99 30.51 1.12 22.56
N ILE A 100 29.72 0.36 21.79
CA ILE A 100 28.53 -0.32 22.33
C ILE A 100 29.00 -1.54 23.11
N THR A 101 28.63 -1.60 24.39
CA THR A 101 29.07 -2.71 25.24
C THR A 101 28.51 -4.04 24.74
N GLY A 102 29.41 -4.93 24.32
CA GLY A 102 29.07 -6.26 23.82
C GLY A 102 29.17 -6.30 22.29
N GLY A 103 30.08 -7.13 21.76
CA GLY A 103 30.43 -7.14 20.33
C GLY A 103 29.39 -7.73 19.37
N SER A 104 28.10 -7.70 19.72
CA SER A 104 27.00 -8.22 18.89
C SER A 104 26.09 -7.14 18.31
N THR A 105 26.27 -5.88 18.70
CA THR A 105 25.35 -4.79 18.37
C THR A 105 26.07 -3.75 17.51
N ALA A 106 25.68 -3.61 16.25
CA ALA A 106 26.32 -2.71 15.29
C ALA A 106 25.76 -1.28 15.33
N GLY A 107 24.51 -1.11 15.78
CA GLY A 107 23.82 0.16 15.92
C GLY A 107 22.94 0.14 17.17
N LEU A 108 22.60 1.32 17.67
CA LEU A 108 21.68 1.46 18.79
C LEU A 108 20.92 2.76 18.70
N THR A 109 19.60 2.67 18.69
CA THR A 109 18.71 3.79 18.93
C THR A 109 18.16 3.77 20.36
N SER A 110 18.11 4.95 20.96
CA SER A 110 17.32 5.21 22.15
C SER A 110 16.54 6.50 21.98
N TRP A 111 15.47 6.65 22.74
CA TRP A 111 14.66 7.87 22.73
C TRP A 111 14.14 8.15 24.13
N GLY A 112 13.66 9.37 24.32
CA GLY A 112 13.00 9.78 25.54
C GLY A 112 12.04 10.92 25.26
N TYR A 113 10.97 10.99 26.04
CA TYR A 113 10.06 12.11 26.02
C TYR A 113 9.63 12.51 27.43
N SER A 114 9.15 13.73 27.57
CA SER A 114 8.61 14.28 28.81
C SER A 114 7.43 15.20 28.48
N TYR A 115 6.45 15.23 29.36
CA TYR A 115 5.26 16.05 29.17
C TYR A 115 4.69 16.56 30.49
N THR A 116 3.82 17.56 30.38
CA THR A 116 2.99 18.05 31.49
C THR A 116 1.53 18.02 31.06
N VAL A 117 0.63 17.80 32.03
CA VAL A 117 -0.82 17.80 31.82
C VAL A 117 -1.52 18.81 32.74
N ASP A 118 -2.67 19.30 32.31
CA ASP A 118 -3.57 20.07 33.17
C ASP A 118 -4.47 19.19 34.05
N GLY A 119 -5.41 19.80 34.77
CA GLY A 119 -6.35 19.08 35.65
C GLY A 119 -7.36 18.18 34.93
N ASN A 120 -7.38 18.19 33.60
CA ASN A 120 -8.23 17.35 32.74
C ASN A 120 -7.40 16.37 31.88
N GLU A 121 -6.13 16.13 32.24
CA GLU A 121 -5.21 15.23 31.53
C GLU A 121 -4.86 15.71 30.10
N THR A 122 -5.11 17.00 29.79
CA THR A 122 -4.73 17.59 28.51
C THR A 122 -3.26 17.99 28.55
N ILE A 123 -2.52 17.62 27.50
CA ILE A 123 -1.09 17.92 27.37
C ILE A 123 -0.88 19.43 27.23
N THR A 124 -0.07 19.99 28.13
CA THR A 124 0.30 21.42 28.16
C THR A 124 1.73 21.68 27.71
N SER A 125 2.59 20.66 27.71
CA SER A 125 3.92 20.70 27.09
C SER A 125 4.36 19.30 26.69
N TYR A 126 5.06 19.16 25.58
CA TYR A 126 5.66 17.90 25.13
C TYR A 126 7.08 18.16 24.63
N SER A 127 8.03 17.32 25.04
CA SER A 127 9.42 17.36 24.58
C SER A 127 9.88 15.93 24.34
N VAL A 128 10.50 15.68 23.18
CA VAL A 128 10.96 14.35 22.75
C VAL A 128 12.29 14.46 22.04
N PHE A 129 13.13 13.45 22.21
CA PHE A 129 14.42 13.30 21.55
C PHE A 129 14.71 11.84 21.21
N ALA A 130 15.58 11.62 20.22
CA ALA A 130 16.16 10.33 19.89
C ALA A 130 17.67 10.45 19.68
N TYR A 131 18.39 9.41 20.11
CA TYR A 131 19.82 9.24 19.91
C TYR A 131 20.03 8.00 19.05
N VAL A 132 20.75 8.16 17.96
CA VAL A 132 21.11 7.08 17.02
C VAL A 132 22.62 6.93 17.04
N TYR A 133 23.05 5.73 17.42
CA TYR A 133 24.43 5.37 17.58
C TYR A 133 24.87 4.29 16.59
N LEU A 134 26.11 4.40 16.10
CA LEU A 134 26.81 3.32 15.42
C LEU A 134 28.00 2.88 16.27
N ASP A 135 28.19 1.57 16.40
CA ASP A 135 29.39 1.04 17.04
C ASP A 135 30.60 1.16 16.11
N ASN A 136 31.56 1.99 16.50
CA ASN A 136 32.79 2.21 15.74
C ASN A 136 33.99 1.46 16.34
N VAL A 137 33.78 0.50 17.25
CA VAL A 137 34.85 -0.32 17.83
C VAL A 137 34.81 -1.74 17.27
N GLU A 138 33.83 -2.56 17.66
CA GLU A 138 33.71 -3.93 17.17
C GLU A 138 33.21 -3.96 15.72
N TRP A 139 32.35 -3.00 15.34
CA TRP A 139 31.72 -2.93 14.02
C TRP A 139 32.29 -1.86 13.08
N LEU A 140 33.47 -1.31 13.40
CA LEU A 140 34.10 -0.23 12.62
C LEU A 140 34.16 -0.51 11.11
N ALA A 141 34.51 -1.74 10.72
CA ALA A 141 34.65 -2.09 9.31
C ALA A 141 33.32 -2.00 8.54
N GLN A 142 32.22 -2.44 9.17
CA GLN A 142 30.88 -2.36 8.63
C GLN A 142 30.37 -0.91 8.62
N ASN A 143 30.50 -0.22 9.76
CA ASN A 143 29.99 1.14 9.95
C ASN A 143 30.84 2.22 9.29
N SER A 144 31.99 1.86 8.71
CA SER A 144 32.76 2.72 7.79
C SER A 144 32.32 2.58 6.32
N SER A 145 31.56 1.55 5.97
CA SER A 145 31.04 1.30 4.63
C SER A 145 29.52 1.46 4.61
N LEU A 146 29.04 2.66 4.28
CA LEU A 146 27.63 3.05 4.31
C LEU A 146 27.11 3.46 2.92
N GLN A 147 27.54 2.75 1.87
CA GLN A 147 26.92 2.90 0.55
C GLN A 147 25.56 2.17 0.56
N ALA A 148 24.58 2.69 -0.17
CA ALA A 148 23.31 1.98 -0.37
C ALA A 148 23.56 0.52 -0.81
N GLY A 149 22.96 -0.43 -0.09
CA GLY A 149 23.11 -1.87 -0.31
C GLY A 149 24.26 -2.53 0.45
N SER A 150 24.91 -1.80 1.36
CA SER A 150 25.88 -2.35 2.31
C SER A 150 25.23 -2.64 3.67
N SER A 151 25.80 -3.58 4.43
CA SER A 151 25.29 -3.95 5.77
C SER A 151 25.32 -2.78 6.75
N GLY A 152 26.31 -1.89 6.66
CA GLY A 152 26.34 -0.68 7.48
C GLY A 152 25.16 0.25 7.15
N TYR A 153 24.82 0.39 5.86
CA TYR A 153 23.69 1.23 5.44
C TYR A 153 22.36 0.66 5.93
N GLU A 154 22.15 -0.64 5.81
CA GLU A 154 20.97 -1.31 6.38
C GLU A 154 20.92 -1.16 7.90
N THR A 155 22.05 -1.27 8.61
CA THR A 155 22.11 -1.04 10.06
C THR A 155 21.64 0.37 10.41
N LEU A 156 22.18 1.40 9.75
CA LEU A 156 21.76 2.77 10.02
C LEU A 156 20.28 3.00 9.66
N LEU A 157 19.79 2.36 8.60
CA LEU A 157 18.38 2.44 8.21
C LEU A 157 17.46 1.75 9.23
N HIS A 158 17.88 0.60 9.77
CA HIS A 158 17.20 -0.10 10.87
C HIS A 158 17.10 0.78 12.12
N GLU A 159 18.21 1.39 12.55
CA GLU A 159 18.20 2.33 13.69
C GLU A 159 17.28 3.54 13.42
N MET A 160 17.21 4.00 12.16
CA MET A 160 16.24 5.02 11.79
C MET A 160 14.79 4.52 11.88
N GLY A 161 14.51 3.24 11.65
CA GLY A 161 13.22 2.63 11.92
C GLY A 161 12.82 2.79 13.38
N HIS A 162 13.72 2.45 14.32
CA HIS A 162 13.52 2.72 15.74
C HIS A 162 13.32 4.21 16.04
N ALA A 163 14.12 5.08 15.43
CA ALA A 163 13.99 6.52 15.63
C ALA A 163 12.67 7.07 15.08
N LEU A 164 11.98 6.35 14.20
CA LEU A 164 10.64 6.66 13.69
C LEU A 164 9.53 5.92 14.45
N GLY A 165 9.87 5.12 15.46
CA GLY A 165 8.92 4.42 16.31
C GLY A 165 8.54 3.02 15.86
N LEU A 166 9.37 2.38 15.03
CA LEU A 166 9.25 0.95 14.77
C LEU A 166 9.94 0.14 15.89
N LYS A 167 9.32 -0.92 16.37
CA LYS A 167 9.93 -1.91 17.26
C LYS A 167 10.38 -3.15 16.49
N HIS A 168 11.14 -4.03 17.13
CA HIS A 168 11.40 -5.34 16.53
C HIS A 168 10.09 -6.17 16.45
N PRO A 169 9.90 -6.97 15.40
CA PRO A 169 8.67 -7.72 15.16
C PRO A 169 8.43 -8.86 16.16
N PHE A 170 9.41 -9.22 16.97
CA PHE A 170 9.33 -10.27 18.00
C PHE A 170 9.15 -9.71 19.42
N GLU A 171 9.08 -8.38 19.57
CA GLU A 171 8.92 -7.71 20.86
C GLU A 171 7.45 -7.38 21.18
N GLY A 172 7.11 -7.25 22.46
CA GLY A 172 5.78 -6.83 22.90
C GLY A 172 4.71 -7.93 22.79
N THR A 173 3.44 -7.52 22.71
CA THR A 173 2.29 -8.44 22.74
C THR A 173 1.81 -8.87 21.36
N VAL A 174 2.04 -8.04 20.34
CA VAL A 174 1.74 -8.35 18.94
C VAL A 174 3.07 -8.55 18.24
N THR A 175 3.25 -9.75 17.68
CA THR A 175 4.49 -10.17 17.02
C THR A 175 4.20 -10.81 15.67
N LEU A 176 5.18 -10.80 14.77
CA LEU A 176 5.09 -11.54 13.52
C LEU A 176 5.22 -13.06 13.76
N PRO A 177 4.59 -13.90 12.91
CA PRO A 177 4.92 -15.31 12.81
C PRO A 177 6.38 -15.55 12.38
N ASP A 178 6.99 -16.65 12.81
CA ASP A 178 8.40 -16.99 12.49
C ASP A 178 8.72 -16.98 10.99
N ASN A 179 7.76 -17.32 10.12
CA ASN A 179 7.93 -17.31 8.66
C ASN A 179 7.86 -15.92 8.03
N GLU A 180 7.41 -14.91 8.77
CA GLU A 180 7.28 -13.51 8.34
C GLU A 180 8.29 -12.59 9.03
N ASP A 181 8.78 -12.96 10.21
CA ASP A 181 9.87 -12.28 10.93
C ASP A 181 11.21 -12.49 10.23
N ASN A 182 11.43 -11.78 9.13
CA ASN A 182 12.69 -11.75 8.40
C ASN A 182 12.88 -10.46 7.60
N THR A 183 14.13 -10.18 7.21
CA THR A 183 14.48 -8.89 6.60
C THR A 183 13.89 -8.63 5.22
N SER A 184 13.29 -9.62 4.54
CA SER A 184 12.57 -9.35 3.28
C SER A 184 11.20 -8.70 3.50
N ASN A 185 10.64 -8.79 4.71
CA ASN A 185 9.36 -8.16 5.06
C ASN A 185 9.55 -6.88 5.87
N THR A 186 10.49 -6.89 6.82
CA THR A 186 10.80 -5.75 7.68
C THR A 186 12.28 -5.71 8.02
N LEU A 187 12.91 -4.54 7.85
CA LEU A 187 14.29 -4.33 8.28
C LEU A 187 14.44 -4.44 9.80
N MET A 188 13.35 -4.38 10.57
CA MET A 188 13.36 -4.54 12.01
C MET A 188 13.58 -5.98 12.46
N SER A 189 13.60 -6.97 11.56
CA SER A 189 13.89 -8.36 11.92
C SER A 189 15.37 -8.62 12.16
N TYR A 190 15.68 -9.58 13.05
CA TYR A 190 17.03 -10.12 13.22
C TYR A 190 17.33 -11.31 12.29
N THR A 191 16.31 -11.87 11.65
CA THR A 191 16.46 -13.01 10.73
C THR A 191 16.72 -12.49 9.33
N SER A 192 17.97 -12.51 8.88
CA SER A 192 18.31 -12.07 7.53
C SER A 192 17.70 -12.98 6.46
N ASN A 193 17.00 -12.38 5.50
CA ASN A 193 16.52 -13.01 4.28
C ASN A 193 16.64 -12.01 3.14
N GLY A 194 17.57 -12.24 2.20
CA GLY A 194 17.91 -11.26 1.16
C GLY A 194 18.85 -10.16 1.67
N GLY A 195 18.84 -9.01 0.99
CA GLY A 195 19.65 -7.84 1.33
C GLY A 195 21.16 -7.94 1.04
N PRO A 196 21.97 -6.97 1.49
CA PRO A 196 21.54 -5.82 2.30
C PRO A 196 20.62 -4.84 1.55
N TYR A 197 19.61 -4.34 2.24
CA TYR A 197 18.57 -3.46 1.72
C TYR A 197 19.00 -1.99 1.77
N SER A 198 18.48 -1.21 0.83
CA SER A 198 18.72 0.26 0.75
C SER A 198 17.49 1.09 1.08
N THR A 199 16.36 0.43 1.31
CA THR A 199 15.04 0.99 1.57
C THR A 199 14.33 0.11 2.58
N PHE A 200 13.33 0.68 3.25
CA PHE A 200 12.39 -0.09 4.06
C PHE A 200 11.62 -1.08 3.18
N ASN A 201 11.22 -2.21 3.77
CA ASN A 201 10.40 -3.23 3.10
C ASN A 201 8.92 -2.99 3.38
N SER A 202 8.04 -3.81 2.79
CA SER A 202 6.59 -3.56 2.76
C SER A 202 5.97 -3.38 4.14
N TYR A 203 6.39 -4.13 5.16
CA TYR A 203 5.79 -4.02 6.50
C TYR A 203 6.25 -2.74 7.20
N ASP A 204 7.52 -2.37 7.03
CA ASP A 204 8.06 -1.10 7.54
C ASP A 204 7.32 0.09 6.91
N ILE A 205 7.10 0.06 5.59
CA ILE A 205 6.38 1.10 4.85
C ILE A 205 4.93 1.19 5.33
N ALA A 206 4.23 0.07 5.46
CA ALA A 206 2.86 0.07 5.97
C ALA A 206 2.77 0.62 7.40
N ALA A 207 3.71 0.27 8.27
CA ALA A 207 3.78 0.83 9.64
C ALA A 207 4.08 2.34 9.64
N LEU A 208 5.00 2.81 8.80
CA LEU A 208 5.31 4.23 8.70
C LEU A 208 4.17 5.05 8.07
N ASN A 209 3.46 4.50 7.08
CA ASN A 209 2.24 5.09 6.54
C ASN A 209 1.15 5.17 7.60
N TRP A 210 0.96 4.12 8.41
CA TRP A 210 0.02 4.16 9.53
C TRP A 210 0.36 5.26 10.55
N ILE A 211 1.65 5.41 10.90
CA ILE A 211 2.08 6.39 11.88
C ILE A 211 2.00 7.82 11.32
N TYR A 212 2.51 8.08 10.12
CA TYR A 212 2.78 9.43 9.59
C TYR A 212 1.92 9.85 8.40
N GLY A 213 1.13 8.94 7.82
CA GLY A 213 0.19 9.28 6.75
C GLY A 213 0.82 9.70 5.42
N GLY A 214 2.15 9.73 5.31
CA GLY A 214 2.85 10.24 4.12
C GLY A 214 2.80 11.77 3.95
N ASP A 215 2.05 12.48 4.81
CA ASP A 215 1.93 13.94 4.81
C ASP A 215 2.55 14.61 6.04
N GLY A 216 3.26 13.83 6.85
CA GLY A 216 4.17 14.29 7.89
C GLY A 216 3.58 14.26 9.29
N LEU A 217 4.22 15.01 10.20
CA LEU A 217 3.85 15.01 11.61
C LEU A 217 2.45 15.60 11.83
N ALA A 218 1.54 14.79 12.39
CA ALA A 218 0.15 15.14 12.64
C ALA A 218 -0.52 15.80 11.42
N GLY A 219 -0.30 15.20 10.24
CA GLY A 219 -0.94 15.59 8.99
C GLY A 219 -2.45 15.32 8.97
N ASN A 220 -3.04 15.37 7.78
CA ASN A 220 -4.42 14.95 7.57
C ASN A 220 -4.57 13.43 7.65
N LEU A 221 -3.48 12.68 7.46
CA LEU A 221 -3.43 11.23 7.59
C LEU A 221 -2.52 10.81 8.75
N GLY A 222 -2.68 9.57 9.21
CA GLY A 222 -1.84 8.97 10.25
C GLY A 222 -2.23 9.32 11.69
N ILE A 223 -1.38 8.92 12.64
CA ILE A 223 -1.62 9.14 14.08
C ILE A 223 -1.57 10.64 14.39
N GLY A 224 -2.57 11.12 15.13
CA GLY A 224 -2.69 12.54 15.47
C GLY A 224 -3.46 13.37 14.45
N SER A 225 -3.93 12.77 13.34
CA SER A 225 -4.83 13.44 12.40
C SER A 225 -6.11 13.92 13.09
N ILE A 226 -6.40 15.21 12.95
CA ILE A 226 -7.58 15.86 13.56
C ILE A 226 -8.88 15.43 12.85
N SER A 227 -8.81 15.15 11.55
CA SER A 227 -9.95 14.65 10.77
C SER A 227 -10.17 13.14 10.94
N GLY A 228 -9.29 12.45 11.65
CA GLY A 228 -9.37 11.01 11.85
C GLY A 228 -8.82 10.17 10.70
N GLY A 229 -8.36 10.79 9.61
CA GLY A 229 -7.85 10.09 8.43
C GLY A 229 -6.63 9.22 8.71
N ARG A 230 -6.52 8.11 7.98
CA ARG A 230 -5.45 7.11 8.06
C ARG A 230 -4.95 6.73 6.68
N TYR A 231 -3.69 6.32 6.61
CA TYR A 231 -3.13 5.69 5.42
C TYR A 231 -3.01 4.19 5.68
N TRP A 232 -3.85 3.43 4.98
CA TRP A 232 -3.86 1.97 4.94
C TRP A 232 -3.08 1.47 3.72
N THR A 233 -2.19 0.50 3.92
CA THR A 233 -1.36 -0.06 2.86
C THR A 233 -1.46 -1.58 2.89
N GLY A 234 -1.90 -2.18 1.79
CA GLY A 234 -1.80 -3.60 1.49
C GLY A 234 -0.38 -3.99 1.05
N LEU A 235 -0.21 -5.26 0.73
CA LEU A 235 1.06 -5.92 0.46
C LEU A 235 1.10 -6.40 -0.99
N GLU A 236 1.75 -7.54 -1.24
CA GLU A 236 1.85 -8.14 -2.59
C GLU A 236 0.73 -9.15 -2.89
N SER A 237 -0.21 -9.32 -1.97
CA SER A 237 -1.31 -10.29 -2.05
C SER A 237 -2.65 -9.57 -2.16
N ASN A 238 -3.70 -10.30 -2.51
CA ASN A 238 -5.05 -9.74 -2.52
C ASN A 238 -5.48 -9.35 -1.10
N ASP A 239 -5.53 -8.05 -0.83
CA ASP A 239 -5.84 -7.49 0.47
C ASP A 239 -7.30 -7.00 0.55
N THR A 240 -7.79 -6.94 1.79
CA THR A 240 -9.09 -6.36 2.11
C THR A 240 -8.89 -5.22 3.09
N LEU A 241 -9.11 -3.99 2.62
CA LEU A 241 -8.86 -2.77 3.36
C LEU A 241 -10.19 -2.08 3.73
N LYS A 242 -10.21 -1.47 4.91
CA LYS A 242 -11.35 -0.69 5.39
C LYS A 242 -10.85 0.56 6.11
N GLY A 243 -11.22 1.74 5.58
CA GLY A 243 -10.79 3.04 6.10
C GLY A 243 -11.31 3.35 7.51
N GLU A 244 -12.48 2.79 7.85
CA GLU A 244 -13.29 3.15 9.01
C GLU A 244 -13.86 4.58 8.89
N THR A 245 -13.58 5.48 9.83
CA THR A 245 -14.10 6.87 9.82
C THR A 245 -12.97 7.86 9.59
N GLY A 246 -13.23 8.88 8.80
CA GLY A 246 -12.24 9.88 8.41
C GLY A 246 -12.22 10.04 6.90
N ASN A 247 -11.27 10.84 6.42
CA ASN A 247 -10.93 10.85 5.00
C ASN A 247 -9.66 10.02 4.87
N ASP A 248 -9.78 8.77 4.43
CA ASP A 248 -8.68 7.82 4.45
C ASP A 248 -7.99 7.71 3.09
N TYR A 249 -6.73 7.24 3.11
CA TYR A 249 -6.01 6.82 1.92
C TYR A 249 -5.82 5.31 1.98
N LEU A 250 -6.34 4.59 0.99
CA LEU A 250 -6.27 3.13 0.90
C LEU A 250 -5.43 2.76 -0.32
N ASP A 251 -4.27 2.17 -0.08
CA ASP A 251 -3.38 1.66 -1.12
C ASP A 251 -3.37 0.13 -1.06
N GLY A 252 -3.94 -0.55 -2.06
CA GLY A 252 -3.97 -2.02 -2.07
C GLY A 252 -2.60 -2.66 -2.28
N GLY A 253 -1.66 -1.95 -2.90
CA GLY A 253 -0.36 -2.51 -3.25
C GLY A 253 -0.41 -3.30 -4.55
N SER A 254 0.05 -4.55 -4.54
CA SER A 254 -0.04 -5.44 -5.70
C SER A 254 -1.00 -6.57 -5.40
N GLY A 255 -1.81 -6.95 -6.39
CA GLY A 255 -2.80 -8.00 -6.20
C GLY A 255 -4.11 -7.62 -6.86
N ILE A 256 -5.18 -8.27 -6.42
CA ILE A 256 -6.57 -7.84 -6.65
C ILE A 256 -7.13 -7.45 -5.30
N ASP A 257 -7.14 -6.16 -5.03
CA ASP A 257 -7.40 -5.61 -3.71
C ASP A 257 -8.83 -5.09 -3.58
N THR A 258 -9.38 -5.22 -2.37
CA THR A 258 -10.78 -4.89 -2.08
C THR A 258 -10.87 -3.83 -1.00
N ALA A 259 -11.51 -2.70 -1.32
CA ALA A 259 -11.94 -1.72 -0.31
C ALA A 259 -13.38 -2.01 0.13
N VAL A 260 -13.61 -2.06 1.45
CA VAL A 260 -14.90 -2.46 2.05
C VAL A 260 -15.65 -1.27 2.64
N TYR A 261 -16.94 -1.21 2.35
CA TYR A 261 -17.86 -0.16 2.77
C TYR A 261 -19.13 -0.71 3.42
N ASP A 262 -19.45 -0.25 4.63
CA ASP A 262 -20.55 -0.83 5.44
C ASP A 262 -21.96 -0.48 4.93
N LYS A 263 -22.11 0.57 4.11
CA LYS A 263 -23.42 1.04 3.62
C LYS A 263 -23.72 0.51 2.23
N ALA A 264 -24.94 0.74 1.74
CA ALA A 264 -25.31 0.34 0.39
C ALA A 264 -24.58 1.21 -0.65
N HIS A 265 -24.29 0.66 -1.84
CA HIS A 265 -23.58 1.36 -2.92
C HIS A 265 -24.19 2.75 -3.23
N ALA A 266 -25.53 2.85 -3.24
CA ALA A 266 -26.23 4.10 -3.51
C ALA A 266 -26.01 5.22 -2.45
N GLN A 267 -25.43 4.88 -1.30
CA GLN A 267 -25.06 5.84 -0.25
C GLN A 267 -23.66 6.43 -0.47
N TYR A 268 -22.93 5.97 -1.48
CA TYR A 268 -21.64 6.49 -1.86
C TYR A 268 -21.69 7.16 -3.23
N THR A 269 -20.78 8.10 -3.46
CA THR A 269 -20.46 8.62 -4.78
C THR A 269 -19.05 8.18 -5.13
N ILE A 270 -18.91 7.47 -6.26
CA ILE A 270 -17.63 7.05 -6.81
C ILE A 270 -17.20 8.10 -7.83
N SER A 271 -15.98 8.62 -7.71
CA SER A 271 -15.35 9.49 -8.69
C SER A 271 -14.03 8.89 -9.15
N VAL A 272 -13.80 8.85 -10.45
CA VAL A 272 -12.59 8.27 -11.06
C VAL A 272 -11.69 9.40 -11.56
N ASN A 273 -10.42 9.40 -11.14
CA ASN A 273 -9.41 10.36 -11.57
C ASN A 273 -8.12 9.63 -11.97
N GLY A 274 -8.11 9.07 -13.18
CA GLY A 274 -7.03 8.19 -13.62
C GLY A 274 -7.04 6.88 -12.83
N SER A 275 -5.92 6.54 -12.20
CA SER A 275 -5.79 5.35 -11.34
C SER A 275 -6.22 5.59 -9.88
N ILE A 276 -6.59 6.82 -9.54
CA ILE A 276 -7.07 7.19 -8.21
C ILE A 276 -8.59 7.23 -8.22
N HIS A 277 -9.21 6.56 -7.26
CA HIS A 277 -10.64 6.59 -7.06
C HIS A 277 -10.98 7.33 -5.76
N GLU A 278 -11.99 8.19 -5.79
CA GLU A 278 -12.53 8.83 -4.60
C GLU A 278 -13.90 8.23 -4.27
N ILE A 279 -14.07 7.74 -3.05
CA ILE A 279 -15.32 7.17 -2.55
C ILE A 279 -15.86 8.07 -1.46
N ARG A 280 -16.92 8.82 -1.79
CA ARG A 280 -17.52 9.79 -0.88
C ARG A 280 -18.80 9.26 -0.25
N ASP A 281 -18.86 9.23 1.08
CA ASP A 281 -20.09 8.97 1.81
C ASP A 281 -21.06 10.15 1.66
N ASN A 282 -22.23 9.90 1.08
CA ASN A 282 -23.21 10.96 0.79
C ASN A 282 -23.85 11.57 2.04
N SER A 283 -23.75 10.89 3.20
CA SER A 283 -24.36 11.31 4.46
C SER A 283 -23.41 12.11 5.35
N SER A 284 -22.18 11.63 5.58
CA SER A 284 -21.18 12.34 6.37
C SER A 284 -20.41 13.36 5.53
N GLY A 285 -20.25 13.10 4.23
CA GLY A 285 -19.41 13.89 3.34
C GLY A 285 -17.93 13.53 3.43
N GLU A 286 -17.57 12.50 4.21
CA GLU A 286 -16.24 11.89 4.26
C GLU A 286 -15.89 11.29 2.90
N THR A 287 -14.62 11.37 2.53
CA THR A 287 -14.11 10.90 1.24
C THR A 287 -12.83 10.11 1.45
N ASP A 288 -12.86 8.86 1.01
CA ASP A 288 -11.66 8.03 0.91
C ASP A 288 -11.01 8.19 -0.47
N THR A 289 -9.69 8.14 -0.50
CA THR A 289 -8.86 8.14 -1.72
C THR A 289 -8.21 6.77 -1.87
N LEU A 290 -8.40 6.13 -3.01
CA LEU A 290 -8.00 4.76 -3.27
C LEU A 290 -6.98 4.73 -4.40
N SER A 291 -5.90 3.96 -4.21
CA SER A 291 -4.94 3.60 -5.25
C SER A 291 -4.69 2.09 -5.24
N ASN A 292 -4.45 1.51 -6.42
CA ASN A 292 -4.22 0.07 -6.55
C ASN A 292 -5.33 -0.75 -5.86
N ILE A 293 -6.59 -0.37 -6.11
CA ILE A 293 -7.78 -1.08 -5.63
C ILE A 293 -8.61 -1.46 -6.83
N GLU A 294 -8.81 -2.76 -7.03
CA GLU A 294 -9.55 -3.28 -8.18
C GLU A 294 -11.01 -3.57 -7.83
N ARG A 295 -11.35 -3.74 -6.55
CA ARG A 295 -12.69 -4.14 -6.09
C ARG A 295 -13.19 -3.21 -4.99
N LEU A 296 -14.47 -2.85 -5.09
CA LEU A 296 -15.22 -2.20 -4.02
C LEU A 296 -16.31 -3.15 -3.55
N ASP A 297 -16.39 -3.39 -2.25
CA ASP A 297 -17.43 -4.22 -1.65
C ASP A 297 -18.33 -3.36 -0.76
N PHE A 298 -19.61 -3.29 -1.13
CA PHE A 298 -20.65 -2.60 -0.38
C PHE A 298 -21.63 -3.63 0.21
N SER A 299 -22.41 -3.22 1.21
CA SER A 299 -23.36 -4.12 1.86
C SER A 299 -24.42 -4.79 0.95
N ASP A 300 -24.67 -4.27 -0.25
CA ASP A 300 -25.70 -4.74 -1.18
C ASP A 300 -25.20 -5.04 -2.61
N ALA A 301 -23.94 -4.73 -2.91
CA ALA A 301 -23.35 -4.89 -4.24
C ALA A 301 -21.83 -4.75 -4.19
N SER A 302 -21.16 -5.27 -5.20
CA SER A 302 -19.73 -5.01 -5.41
C SER A 302 -19.50 -4.36 -6.78
N VAL A 303 -18.39 -3.63 -6.92
CA VAL A 303 -18.01 -2.92 -8.16
C VAL A 303 -16.54 -3.22 -8.46
N ALA A 304 -16.26 -3.61 -9.71
CA ALA A 304 -14.89 -3.82 -10.18
C ALA A 304 -14.40 -2.61 -11.00
N LEU A 305 -13.19 -2.13 -10.70
CA LEU A 305 -12.64 -0.87 -11.22
C LEU A 305 -11.57 -1.05 -12.31
N ASP A 306 -11.01 -2.26 -12.44
CA ASP A 306 -9.92 -2.58 -13.36
C ASP A 306 -10.42 -2.85 -14.79
N LEU A 307 -10.92 -1.81 -15.46
CA LEU A 307 -11.43 -1.93 -16.84
C LEU A 307 -10.33 -2.20 -17.88
N GLU A 308 -9.06 -1.97 -17.53
CA GLU A 308 -7.90 -2.43 -18.32
C GLU A 308 -7.46 -3.86 -17.93
N GLY A 309 -8.05 -4.44 -16.89
CA GLY A 309 -7.74 -5.75 -16.30
C GLY A 309 -8.88 -6.77 -16.42
N HIS A 310 -9.19 -7.45 -15.31
CA HIS A 310 -10.14 -8.55 -15.25
C HIS A 310 -11.59 -8.08 -15.44
N ALA A 311 -11.98 -6.90 -14.92
CA ALA A 311 -13.31 -6.36 -15.15
C ALA A 311 -13.56 -6.07 -16.64
N GLY A 312 -12.64 -5.39 -17.31
CA GLY A 312 -12.77 -5.10 -18.74
C GLY A 312 -12.80 -6.36 -19.59
N THR A 313 -11.93 -7.32 -19.27
CA THR A 313 -11.92 -8.63 -19.95
C THR A 313 -13.24 -9.37 -19.77
N THR A 314 -13.79 -9.38 -18.54
CA THR A 314 -15.09 -9.97 -18.23
C THR A 314 -16.21 -9.29 -19.02
N ALA A 315 -16.28 -7.95 -19.02
CA ALA A 315 -17.28 -7.20 -19.77
C ALA A 315 -17.21 -7.48 -21.27
N LYS A 316 -15.99 -7.52 -21.84
CA LYS A 316 -15.76 -7.82 -23.25
C LYS A 316 -16.24 -9.22 -23.63
N ILE A 317 -15.88 -10.25 -22.86
CA ILE A 317 -16.33 -11.63 -23.10
C ILE A 317 -17.86 -11.71 -23.02
N ILE A 318 -18.46 -11.10 -22.00
CA ILE A 318 -19.92 -11.09 -21.83
C ILE A 318 -20.61 -10.41 -23.02
N GLY A 319 -20.12 -9.24 -23.44
CA GLY A 319 -20.65 -8.51 -24.59
C GLY A 319 -20.60 -9.33 -25.88
N ALA A 320 -19.47 -9.97 -26.14
CA ALA A 320 -19.28 -10.76 -27.37
C ALA A 320 -20.14 -12.03 -27.39
N VAL A 321 -20.23 -12.75 -26.27
CA VAL A 321 -20.89 -14.07 -26.22
C VAL A 321 -22.36 -14.00 -25.86
N PHE A 322 -22.75 -13.12 -24.93
CA PHE A 322 -24.12 -13.01 -24.42
C PHE A 322 -24.86 -11.77 -24.94
N GLY A 323 -24.16 -10.83 -25.57
CA GLY A 323 -24.69 -9.56 -26.07
C GLY A 323 -24.48 -8.42 -25.06
N ALA A 324 -24.49 -7.19 -25.56
CA ALA A 324 -24.15 -6.01 -24.74
C ALA A 324 -25.05 -5.81 -23.52
N GLU A 325 -26.35 -6.10 -23.63
CA GLU A 325 -27.29 -6.00 -22.50
C GLU A 325 -26.89 -6.91 -21.32
N ALA A 326 -26.24 -8.04 -21.61
CA ALA A 326 -25.83 -9.01 -20.60
C ALA A 326 -24.68 -8.50 -19.71
N VAL A 327 -23.98 -7.43 -20.08
CA VAL A 327 -22.94 -6.82 -19.24
C VAL A 327 -23.53 -6.26 -17.94
N SER A 328 -24.82 -5.88 -17.94
CA SER A 328 -25.55 -5.48 -16.73
C SER A 328 -25.96 -6.65 -15.83
N ASN A 329 -25.76 -7.90 -16.27
CA ASN A 329 -26.07 -9.08 -15.48
C ASN A 329 -24.97 -9.33 -14.45
N LYS A 330 -25.18 -8.80 -13.24
CA LYS A 330 -24.24 -8.89 -12.11
C LYS A 330 -23.73 -10.30 -11.81
N LYS A 331 -24.54 -11.34 -12.05
CA LYS A 331 -24.12 -12.74 -11.83
C LYS A 331 -23.15 -13.23 -12.90
N PHE A 332 -23.34 -12.82 -14.15
CA PHE A 332 -22.42 -13.19 -15.22
C PHE A 332 -21.07 -12.50 -15.01
N VAL A 333 -21.11 -11.23 -14.62
CA VAL A 333 -19.92 -10.48 -14.23
C VAL A 333 -19.22 -11.16 -13.05
N GLY A 334 -19.94 -11.45 -11.96
CA GLY A 334 -19.38 -12.09 -10.77
C GLY A 334 -18.73 -13.44 -11.08
N ILE A 335 -19.35 -14.26 -11.94
CA ILE A 335 -18.74 -15.51 -12.41
C ILE A 335 -17.45 -15.23 -13.19
N GLY A 336 -17.46 -14.31 -14.16
CA GLY A 336 -16.27 -14.00 -14.96
C GLY A 336 -15.10 -13.52 -14.12
N LEU A 337 -15.37 -12.57 -13.21
CA LEU A 337 -14.39 -12.07 -12.24
C LEU A 337 -13.88 -13.19 -11.34
N GLN A 338 -14.76 -14.02 -10.78
CA GLN A 338 -14.34 -15.14 -9.92
C GLN A 338 -13.33 -16.07 -10.61
N PHE A 339 -13.54 -16.37 -11.90
CA PHE A 339 -12.60 -17.22 -12.64
C PHE A 339 -11.27 -16.50 -12.90
N LEU A 340 -11.29 -15.25 -13.35
CA LEU A 340 -10.08 -14.49 -13.67
C LEU A 340 -9.27 -14.15 -12.40
N ASP A 341 -9.93 -13.63 -11.37
CA ASP A 341 -9.32 -13.33 -10.07
C ASP A 341 -8.80 -14.61 -9.39
N GLY A 342 -9.42 -15.76 -9.68
CA GLY A 342 -8.96 -17.09 -9.26
C GLY A 342 -7.80 -17.66 -10.09
N GLY A 343 -7.25 -16.90 -11.06
CA GLY A 343 -6.10 -17.29 -11.87
C GLY A 343 -6.42 -18.10 -13.12
N SER A 344 -7.69 -18.19 -13.54
CA SER A 344 -8.05 -18.84 -14.81
C SER A 344 -7.56 -17.99 -15.98
N SER A 345 -7.11 -18.65 -17.06
CA SER A 345 -6.74 -17.94 -18.27
C SER A 345 -7.96 -17.31 -18.95
N VAL A 346 -7.71 -16.22 -19.66
CA VAL A 346 -8.74 -15.51 -20.42
C VAL A 346 -9.40 -16.41 -21.48
N GLU A 347 -8.65 -17.35 -22.07
CA GLU A 347 -9.19 -18.35 -23.00
C GLU A 347 -10.11 -19.37 -22.32
N GLU A 348 -9.78 -19.82 -21.10
CA GLU A 348 -10.66 -20.73 -20.34
C GLU A 348 -11.99 -20.06 -20.02
N VAL A 349 -11.98 -18.77 -19.65
CA VAL A 349 -13.20 -18.00 -19.36
C VAL A 349 -14.02 -17.78 -20.63
N ALA A 350 -13.39 -17.45 -21.76
CA ALA A 350 -14.08 -17.35 -23.05
C ALA A 350 -14.71 -18.69 -23.47
N GLN A 351 -13.97 -19.78 -23.32
CA GLN A 351 -14.48 -21.12 -23.63
C GLN A 351 -15.63 -21.53 -22.70
N LEU A 352 -15.57 -21.16 -21.42
CA LEU A 352 -16.65 -21.35 -20.46
C LEU A 352 -17.91 -20.59 -20.89
N ALA A 353 -17.77 -19.32 -21.27
CA ALA A 353 -18.86 -18.50 -21.76
C ALA A 353 -19.52 -19.11 -23.01
N LEU A 354 -18.73 -19.54 -24.00
CA LEU A 354 -19.23 -20.19 -25.21
C LEU A 354 -19.99 -21.48 -24.88
N ASN A 355 -19.42 -22.34 -24.03
CA ASN A 355 -20.07 -23.58 -23.59
C ASN A 355 -21.39 -23.32 -22.85
N ALA A 356 -21.45 -22.25 -22.05
CA ALA A 356 -22.67 -21.86 -21.34
C ALA A 356 -23.75 -21.33 -22.31
N LYS A 357 -23.35 -20.63 -23.38
CA LYS A 357 -24.28 -20.03 -24.35
C LYS A 357 -24.76 -21.01 -25.42
N LEU A 358 -23.85 -21.79 -25.99
CA LEU A 358 -24.09 -22.66 -27.15
C LEU A 358 -24.23 -24.14 -26.78
N GLY A 359 -23.90 -24.50 -25.53
CA GLY A 359 -23.81 -25.89 -25.10
C GLY A 359 -22.46 -26.52 -25.46
N LYS A 360 -22.24 -27.77 -25.03
CA LYS A 360 -21.03 -28.52 -25.38
C LYS A 360 -21.14 -29.02 -26.83
N ASN A 361 -20.03 -29.01 -27.57
CA ASN A 361 -19.92 -29.46 -28.96
C ASN A 361 -20.67 -28.59 -30.00
N PHE A 362 -20.74 -27.27 -29.76
CA PHE A 362 -21.19 -26.34 -30.80
C PHE A 362 -20.25 -26.39 -32.02
N SER A 363 -20.77 -26.05 -33.20
CA SER A 363 -19.99 -25.96 -34.43
C SER A 363 -19.36 -24.57 -34.60
N SER A 364 -18.32 -24.47 -35.42
CA SER A 364 -17.75 -23.17 -35.81
C SER A 364 -18.81 -22.21 -36.37
N LEU A 365 -19.78 -22.73 -37.13
CA LEU A 365 -20.87 -21.93 -37.67
C LEU A 365 -21.78 -21.37 -36.57
N ASP A 366 -22.04 -22.13 -35.51
CA ASP A 366 -22.85 -21.66 -34.37
C ASP A 366 -22.18 -20.47 -33.67
N GLU A 367 -20.88 -20.57 -33.43
CA GLU A 367 -20.08 -19.48 -32.85
C GLU A 367 -20.02 -18.25 -33.76
N ILE A 368 -19.69 -18.43 -35.04
CA ILE A 368 -19.57 -17.30 -35.99
C ILE A 368 -20.90 -16.55 -36.10
N ASN A 369 -22.02 -17.28 -36.19
CA ASN A 369 -23.34 -16.66 -36.23
C ASN A 369 -23.67 -15.92 -34.92
N LEU A 370 -23.32 -16.50 -33.76
CA LEU A 370 -23.50 -15.86 -32.45
C LEU A 370 -22.75 -14.53 -32.36
N LEU A 371 -21.44 -14.54 -32.68
CA LEU A 371 -20.58 -13.37 -32.56
C LEU A 371 -21.05 -12.26 -33.52
N TYR A 372 -21.38 -12.58 -34.77
CA TYR A 372 -21.92 -11.59 -35.72
C TYR A 372 -23.24 -10.97 -35.26
N GLN A 373 -24.12 -11.79 -34.69
CA GLN A 373 -25.41 -11.31 -34.19
C GLN A 373 -25.22 -10.36 -32.99
N ASN A 374 -24.33 -10.68 -32.06
CA ASN A 374 -24.09 -9.85 -30.87
C ASN A 374 -23.30 -8.57 -31.18
N LEU A 375 -22.34 -8.64 -32.10
CA LEU A 375 -21.45 -7.52 -32.40
C LEU A 375 -22.01 -6.55 -33.45
N VAL A 376 -22.68 -7.08 -34.48
CA VAL A 376 -23.08 -6.30 -35.66
C VAL A 376 -24.58 -6.40 -35.93
N GLY A 377 -25.30 -7.32 -35.27
CA GLY A 377 -26.76 -7.45 -35.42
C GLY A 377 -27.20 -8.08 -36.74
N ILE A 378 -26.30 -8.70 -37.48
CA ILE A 378 -26.57 -9.26 -38.82
C ILE A 378 -26.13 -10.72 -38.91
N THR A 379 -26.70 -11.45 -39.87
CA THR A 379 -26.17 -12.76 -40.28
C THR A 379 -24.92 -12.56 -41.16
N PRO A 380 -23.82 -13.28 -40.93
CA PRO A 380 -22.63 -13.19 -41.76
C PRO A 380 -22.92 -13.64 -43.20
N SER A 381 -22.23 -13.03 -44.17
CA SER A 381 -22.29 -13.50 -45.55
C SER A 381 -21.59 -14.86 -45.69
N ALA A 382 -21.93 -15.63 -46.74
CA ALA A 382 -21.29 -16.93 -46.99
C ALA A 382 -19.76 -16.81 -47.08
N ALA A 383 -19.25 -15.76 -47.74
CA ALA A 383 -17.81 -15.52 -47.83
C ALA A 383 -17.17 -15.23 -46.46
N ALA A 384 -17.89 -14.55 -45.57
CA ALA A 384 -17.43 -14.30 -44.20
C ALA A 384 -17.45 -15.57 -43.34
N GLN A 385 -18.49 -16.40 -43.47
CA GLN A 385 -18.55 -17.71 -42.83
C GLN A 385 -17.38 -18.59 -43.27
N ASP A 386 -17.21 -18.76 -44.59
CA ASP A 386 -16.11 -19.54 -45.17
C ASP A 386 -14.74 -19.06 -44.68
N HIS A 387 -14.54 -17.74 -44.58
CA HIS A 387 -13.30 -17.17 -44.07
C HIS A 387 -13.05 -17.58 -42.62
N TRP A 388 -13.99 -17.32 -41.71
CA TRP A 388 -13.79 -17.58 -40.29
C TRP A 388 -13.71 -19.09 -39.98
N GLU A 389 -14.50 -19.93 -40.64
CA GLU A 389 -14.40 -21.40 -40.52
C GLU A 389 -13.02 -21.91 -40.98
N SER A 390 -12.45 -21.30 -42.03
CA SER A 390 -11.10 -21.61 -42.49
C SER A 390 -10.04 -21.25 -41.44
N THR A 391 -10.19 -20.13 -40.74
CA THR A 391 -9.25 -19.74 -39.67
C THR A 391 -9.26 -20.72 -38.48
N ILE A 392 -10.44 -21.27 -38.13
CA ILE A 392 -10.54 -22.29 -37.07
C ILE A 392 -9.96 -23.63 -37.55
N SER A 393 -10.36 -24.09 -38.73
CA SER A 393 -9.94 -25.40 -39.25
C SER A 393 -8.45 -25.47 -39.58
N SER A 394 -7.82 -24.35 -39.93
CA SER A 394 -6.37 -24.23 -40.11
C SER A 394 -5.59 -24.10 -38.79
N GLY A 395 -6.28 -23.93 -37.65
CA GLY A 395 -5.67 -23.76 -36.34
C GLY A 395 -5.12 -22.35 -36.07
N GLN A 396 -5.48 -21.36 -36.90
CA GLN A 396 -5.12 -19.96 -36.65
C GLN A 396 -5.82 -19.43 -35.40
N TYR A 397 -7.09 -19.79 -35.22
CA TYR A 397 -7.86 -19.53 -34.01
C TYR A 397 -8.40 -20.83 -33.42
N THR A 398 -8.46 -20.89 -32.09
CA THR A 398 -9.37 -21.79 -31.40
C THR A 398 -10.73 -21.08 -31.30
N HIS A 399 -11.79 -21.80 -30.89
CA HIS A 399 -13.07 -21.14 -30.60
C HIS A 399 -12.88 -20.03 -29.54
N ALA A 400 -12.23 -20.37 -28.42
CA ALA A 400 -11.92 -19.40 -27.38
C ALA A 400 -11.17 -18.16 -27.92
N SER A 401 -10.09 -18.34 -28.70
CA SER A 401 -9.31 -17.19 -29.18
C SER A 401 -10.01 -16.40 -30.28
N LEU A 402 -10.92 -17.00 -31.07
CA LEU A 402 -11.81 -16.26 -31.97
C LEU A 402 -12.80 -15.40 -31.19
N ALA A 403 -13.41 -15.93 -30.14
CA ALA A 403 -14.31 -15.17 -29.27
C ALA A 403 -13.59 -14.01 -28.58
N LEU A 404 -12.34 -14.19 -28.14
CA LEU A 404 -11.52 -13.11 -27.58
C LEU A 404 -11.17 -12.05 -28.63
N PHE A 405 -10.75 -12.46 -29.82
CA PHE A 405 -10.53 -11.53 -30.92
C PHE A 405 -11.79 -10.69 -31.20
N ALA A 406 -12.96 -11.33 -31.23
CA ALA A 406 -14.24 -10.68 -31.42
C ALA A 406 -14.58 -9.71 -30.26
N ALA A 407 -14.25 -10.11 -29.03
CA ALA A 407 -14.46 -9.33 -27.81
C ALA A 407 -13.62 -8.05 -27.74
N ASP A 408 -12.43 -8.04 -28.33
CA ASP A 408 -11.54 -6.87 -28.40
C ASP A 408 -11.85 -5.93 -29.57
N THR A 409 -12.80 -6.27 -30.45
CA THR A 409 -13.16 -5.39 -31.56
C THR A 409 -13.84 -4.11 -31.08
N ASN A 410 -13.66 -3.03 -31.85
CA ASN A 410 -14.39 -1.77 -31.65
C ASN A 410 -15.90 -1.92 -31.78
N PHE A 411 -16.40 -2.99 -32.42
CA PHE A 411 -17.84 -3.26 -32.38
C PHE A 411 -18.27 -3.59 -30.96
N ASN A 412 -17.56 -4.50 -30.30
CA ASN A 412 -17.91 -4.92 -28.94
C ASN A 412 -17.69 -3.79 -27.93
N THR A 413 -16.51 -3.17 -27.92
CA THR A 413 -16.15 -2.16 -26.91
C THR A 413 -17.07 -0.94 -26.97
N ASN A 414 -17.54 -0.56 -28.16
CA ASN A 414 -18.57 0.46 -28.31
C ASN A 414 -19.97 -0.03 -27.89
N ASN A 415 -20.35 -1.26 -28.27
CA ASN A 415 -21.67 -1.80 -27.92
C ASN A 415 -21.87 -1.92 -26.40
N ILE A 416 -20.82 -2.30 -25.66
CA ILE A 416 -20.85 -2.42 -24.19
C ILE A 416 -20.58 -1.11 -23.46
N ASP A 417 -20.32 -0.02 -24.20
CA ASP A 417 -19.90 1.27 -23.64
C ASP A 417 -18.74 1.13 -22.64
N LEU A 418 -17.65 0.48 -23.07
CA LEU A 418 -16.51 0.20 -22.19
C LEU A 418 -15.91 1.49 -21.60
N VAL A 419 -15.99 2.60 -22.35
CA VAL A 419 -15.56 3.93 -21.88
C VAL A 419 -16.48 4.42 -20.76
N GLY A 420 -17.81 4.32 -20.88
CA GLY A 420 -18.73 4.68 -19.81
C GLY A 420 -18.60 3.79 -18.56
N LEU A 421 -18.21 2.51 -18.74
CA LEU A 421 -17.89 1.62 -17.62
C LEU A 421 -16.62 2.04 -16.88
N ALA A 422 -15.66 2.70 -17.52
CA ALA A 422 -14.47 3.21 -16.84
C ALA A 422 -14.82 4.33 -15.83
N ASP A 423 -15.90 5.07 -16.06
CA ASP A 423 -16.36 6.13 -15.15
C ASP A 423 -17.18 5.60 -13.97
N THR A 424 -17.77 4.41 -14.10
CA THR A 424 -18.77 3.87 -13.13
C THR A 424 -18.36 2.55 -12.48
N GLY A 425 -17.37 1.87 -13.04
CA GLY A 425 -17.01 0.50 -12.68
C GLY A 425 -18.02 -0.53 -13.18
N LEU A 426 -17.67 -1.80 -13.03
CA LEU A 426 -18.49 -2.94 -13.45
C LEU A 426 -19.12 -3.63 -12.23
N GLY A 427 -20.43 -3.47 -12.05
CA GLY A 427 -21.15 -4.03 -10.89
C GLY A 427 -21.35 -5.55 -10.95
N TYR A 428 -21.18 -6.24 -9.82
CA TYR A 428 -21.33 -7.70 -9.70
C TYR A 428 -21.95 -8.15 -8.36
N ILE A 429 -22.35 -9.43 -8.27
CA ILE A 429 -22.83 -10.14 -7.07
C ILE A 429 -22.43 -11.61 -7.07
#